data_AF-A0A9X6RL50-F1
#
_entry.id   AF-A0A9X6RL50-F1
#
_cell.length_a   1.000
_cell.length_b   1.000
_cell.length_c   1.000
_cell.angle_alpha   90.00
_cell.angle_beta   90.00
_cell.angle_gamma   90.00
#
_symmetry.space_group_name_H-M   'P 1'
#
loop_
_entity.id
_entity.type
_entity.pdbx_description
1 polymer ?
#
loop_
_entity_poly.entity_id
_entity_poly.type
_entity_poly.pdbx_seq_one_letter_code
_entity_poly.pdbx_strand_id
1 'polypeptide(L)'
;MTNGEVDEAGYDSTTEHLFIAGFKTPLGSFFAQTLLTQMIILSIQRLSDGQGRFFEEFICTFQTAVLSQELEIIRQAHGLLAYAVAMFALSILYTLTFRKGVHANPVSTIHLFSTHDRFSEVAELVVHLSVQTFAAVVAEKYVHMLWSARIFNSGLAVIHMGTPCKSDLKVPATVGILIECAATFVFRLLNHAPRGGLAEVVLCSLAGVLCNLAAIPFTGGYFNPSIALTTQFACHGHEHWEFAMVYLAGPVIAAYLVGQYGDRIWRLLQPYRHRPLRHPASIHRIDSSHVQHPDGGHRHVDGHHHFLRPRSSLLFWKLETGVADFFRAQIWGFGCGKRRKPEAVNGFGVSSVEAD
;
A
#
# COMPACT_ATOMS: atom_id res chain seq x y z
N MET A 1 -51.85 -3.39 45.82
CA MET A 1 -51.04 -2.24 45.35
C MET A 1 -49.64 -2.42 45.88
N THR A 2 -48.67 -2.30 44.98
CA THR A 2 -47.23 -2.00 45.17
C THR A 2 -46.39 -3.01 45.96
N ASN A 3 -45.20 -3.45 45.52
CA ASN A 3 -44.39 -3.17 44.34
C ASN A 3 -43.41 -4.33 44.18
N GLY A 4 -43.07 -4.67 42.93
CA GLY A 4 -42.05 -5.66 42.63
C GLY A 4 -40.64 -5.14 42.89
N GLU A 5 -39.81 -6.00 43.47
CA GLU A 5 -38.35 -5.93 43.34
C GLU A 5 -38.00 -6.41 41.94
N VAL A 6 -37.48 -5.50 41.12
CA VAL A 6 -36.79 -5.80 39.88
C VAL A 6 -35.31 -5.85 40.24
N ASP A 7 -34.71 -7.03 40.09
CA ASP A 7 -33.27 -7.24 40.18
C ASP A 7 -32.55 -6.28 39.22
N GLU A 8 -31.85 -5.28 39.77
CA GLU A 8 -30.86 -4.52 39.01
C GLU A 8 -29.66 -5.42 38.74
N ALA A 9 -29.43 -5.68 37.46
CA ALA A 9 -28.26 -6.37 36.95
C ALA A 9 -26.98 -5.72 37.52
N GLY A 10 -26.20 -6.51 38.26
CA GLY A 10 -24.86 -6.14 38.71
C GLY A 10 -23.99 -5.78 37.50
N TYR A 11 -23.83 -4.49 37.26
CA TYR A 11 -22.85 -3.94 36.35
C TYR A 11 -21.46 -4.21 36.94
N ASP A 12 -20.77 -5.20 36.40
CA ASP A 12 -19.51 -5.71 36.92
C ASP A 12 -18.36 -4.72 36.67
N SER A 13 -18.19 -3.80 37.62
CA SER A 13 -17.07 -2.84 37.72
C SER A 13 -15.70 -3.51 37.50
N THR A 14 -15.56 -4.78 37.87
CA THR A 14 -14.32 -5.56 37.72
C THR A 14 -13.95 -5.79 36.26
N THR A 15 -14.95 -6.03 35.40
CA THR A 15 -14.76 -6.24 33.97
C THR A 15 -14.38 -4.95 33.25
N GLU A 16 -14.95 -3.80 33.62
CA GLU A 16 -14.52 -2.51 33.09
C GLU A 16 -13.08 -2.17 33.49
N HIS A 17 -12.70 -2.40 34.76
CA HIS A 17 -11.34 -2.17 35.22
C HIS A 17 -10.33 -3.05 34.49
N LEU A 18 -10.66 -4.32 34.23
CA LEU A 18 -9.80 -5.24 33.49
C LEU A 18 -9.69 -4.87 32.00
N PHE A 19 -10.79 -4.44 31.38
CA PHE A 19 -10.83 -3.99 30.00
C PHE A 19 -10.01 -2.72 29.78
N ILE A 20 -10.17 -1.72 30.66
CA ILE A 20 -9.38 -0.49 30.65
C ILE A 20 -7.90 -0.77 30.96
N ALA A 21 -7.61 -1.74 31.84
CA ALA A 21 -6.23 -2.17 32.11
C ALA A 21 -5.58 -2.83 30.88
N GLY A 22 -6.35 -3.57 30.07
CA GLY A 22 -5.88 -4.18 28.83
C GLY A 22 -5.30 -3.18 27.84
N PHE A 23 -5.95 -2.02 27.65
CA PHE A 23 -5.46 -0.95 26.77
C PHE A 23 -4.21 -0.24 27.27
N LYS A 24 -3.87 -0.39 28.56
CA LYS A 24 -2.65 0.15 29.16
C LYS A 24 -1.48 -0.83 29.09
N THR A 25 -1.58 -1.86 28.27
CA THR A 25 -0.46 -2.74 27.92
C THR A 25 0.14 -2.34 26.57
N PRO A 26 1.42 -2.66 26.28
CA PRO A 26 2.02 -2.40 24.97
C PRO A 26 1.19 -2.98 23.81
N LEU A 27 0.74 -4.23 23.97
CA LEU A 27 -0.12 -4.89 22.97
C LEU A 27 -1.49 -4.23 22.87
N GLY A 28 -2.15 -3.92 23.99
CA GLY A 28 -3.46 -3.27 23.98
C GLY A 28 -3.43 -1.89 23.33
N SER A 29 -2.38 -1.10 23.59
CA SER A 29 -2.11 0.17 22.93
C SER A 29 -1.99 0.01 21.42
N PHE A 30 -1.10 -0.89 21.00
CA PHE A 30 -0.82 -1.17 19.60
C PHE A 30 -2.07 -1.62 18.84
N PHE A 31 -2.87 -2.53 19.41
CA PHE A 31 -4.12 -2.97 18.79
C PHE A 31 -5.18 -1.86 18.76
N ALA A 32 -5.33 -1.06 19.82
CA ALA A 32 -6.26 0.07 19.84
C ALA A 32 -5.91 1.11 18.76
N GLN A 33 -4.64 1.48 18.66
CA GLN A 33 -4.13 2.37 17.61
C GLN A 33 -4.38 1.81 16.21
N THR A 34 -4.08 0.52 16.01
CA THR A 34 -4.28 -0.15 14.73
C THR A 34 -5.75 -0.15 14.34
N LEU A 35 -6.64 -0.53 15.25
CA LEU A 35 -8.09 -0.56 14.98
C LEU A 35 -8.65 0.85 14.74
N LEU A 36 -8.29 1.83 15.57
CA LEU A 36 -8.75 3.21 15.42
C LEU A 36 -8.36 3.80 14.07
N THR A 37 -7.07 3.73 13.74
CA THR A 37 -6.55 4.27 12.47
C THR A 37 -7.12 3.51 11.27
N GLN A 38 -7.23 2.18 11.35
CA GLN A 38 -7.84 1.37 10.29
C GLN A 38 -9.31 1.71 10.04
N MET A 39 -10.09 1.95 11.10
CA MET A 39 -11.49 2.39 10.99
C MET A 39 -11.60 3.76 10.33
N ILE A 40 -10.68 4.68 10.63
CA ILE A 40 -10.63 5.99 9.97
C ILE A 40 -10.31 5.84 8.49
N ILE A 41 -9.30 5.04 8.12
CA ILE A 41 -8.94 4.77 6.71
C ILE A 41 -10.16 4.23 5.95
N LEU A 42 -10.80 3.18 6.47
CA LEU A 42 -11.95 2.56 5.80
C LEU A 42 -13.14 3.52 5.68
N SER A 43 -13.32 4.41 6.67
CA SER A 43 -14.37 5.43 6.65
C SER A 43 -14.08 6.50 5.60
N ILE A 44 -12.86 7.04 5.55
CA ILE A 44 -12.43 8.02 4.54
C ILE A 44 -12.55 7.41 3.15
N GLN A 45 -12.09 6.18 2.96
CA GLN A 45 -12.18 5.48 1.69
C GLN A 45 -13.63 5.34 1.21
N ARG A 46 -14.56 5.05 2.12
CA ARG A 46 -15.99 4.99 1.81
C ARG A 46 -16.60 6.35 1.48
N LEU A 47 -16.24 7.39 2.23
CA LEU A 47 -16.79 8.74 2.07
C LEU A 47 -16.22 9.48 0.86
N SER A 48 -14.97 9.23 0.52
CA SER A 48 -14.23 9.99 -0.50
C SER A 48 -14.56 9.59 -1.94
N ASP A 49 -15.24 8.45 -2.17
CA ASP A 49 -15.48 7.84 -3.49
C ASP A 49 -14.26 7.84 -4.43
N GLY A 50 -13.05 7.76 -3.86
CA GLY A 50 -11.78 7.75 -4.59
C GLY A 50 -11.23 9.11 -5.06
N GLN A 51 -11.90 10.22 -4.76
CA GLN A 51 -11.47 11.58 -5.17
C GLN A 51 -10.46 12.24 -4.22
N GLY A 52 -10.31 11.74 -2.98
CA GLY A 52 -9.50 12.31 -1.91
C GLY A 52 -8.14 11.64 -1.76
N ARG A 53 -7.42 11.38 -2.86
CA ARG A 53 -6.16 10.62 -2.85
C ARG A 53 -5.10 11.18 -1.91
N PHE A 54 -4.98 12.50 -1.82
CA PHE A 54 -4.02 13.14 -0.90
C PHE A 54 -4.46 13.05 0.58
N PHE A 55 -5.76 13.07 0.87
CA PHE A 55 -6.24 12.80 2.23
C PHE A 55 -6.02 11.34 2.61
N GLU A 56 -6.21 10.42 1.66
CA GLU A 56 -5.90 9.01 1.86
C GLU A 56 -4.39 8.79 2.08
N GLU A 57 -3.55 9.45 1.28
CA GLU A 57 -2.09 9.46 1.46
C GLU A 57 -1.70 9.97 2.85
N PHE A 58 -2.32 11.07 3.30
CA PHE A 58 -2.08 11.63 4.63
C PHE A 58 -2.41 10.61 5.73
N ILE A 59 -3.62 10.05 5.74
CA ILE A 59 -4.05 9.16 6.82
C ILE A 59 -3.28 7.84 6.82
N CYS A 60 -2.96 7.28 5.65
CA CYS A 60 -2.16 6.07 5.53
C CYS A 60 -0.73 6.31 6.03
N THR A 61 -0.11 7.43 5.66
CA THR A 61 1.23 7.79 6.16
C THR A 61 1.22 8.04 7.66
N PHE A 62 0.19 8.73 8.15
CA PHE A 62 -0.02 8.97 9.57
C PHE A 62 -0.11 7.64 10.34
N GLN A 63 -0.97 6.71 9.90
CA GLN A 63 -1.09 5.38 10.52
C GLN A 63 0.27 4.65 10.50
N THR A 64 0.96 4.63 9.36
CA THR A 64 2.27 3.98 9.26
C THR A 64 3.29 4.57 10.23
N ALA A 65 3.35 5.89 10.36
CA ALA A 65 4.27 6.57 11.28
C ALA A 65 3.92 6.33 12.76
N VAL A 66 2.64 6.40 13.13
CA VAL A 66 2.14 6.10 14.50
C VAL A 66 2.46 4.66 14.89
N LEU A 67 2.08 3.70 14.05
CA LEU A 67 2.26 2.28 14.36
C LEU A 67 3.74 1.85 14.34
N SER A 68 4.60 2.58 13.64
CA SER A 68 6.05 2.37 13.71
C SER A 68 6.63 2.75 15.07
N GLN A 69 6.11 3.80 15.71
CA GLN A 69 6.50 4.15 17.08
C GLN A 69 5.96 3.14 18.10
N GLU A 70 4.72 2.67 17.94
CA GLU A 70 4.16 1.63 18.80
C GLU A 70 4.90 0.28 18.65
N LEU A 71 5.34 -0.06 17.43
CA LEU A 71 6.19 -1.25 17.21
C LEU A 71 7.47 -1.21 18.04
N GLU A 72 8.08 -0.03 18.22
CA GLU A 72 9.27 0.12 19.05
C GLU A 72 8.96 -0.18 20.53
N ILE A 73 7.79 0.22 21.02
CA ILE A 73 7.30 -0.15 22.36
C ILE A 73 7.08 -1.67 22.46
N ILE A 74 6.52 -2.31 21.43
CA ILE A 74 6.39 -3.77 21.36
C ILE A 74 7.76 -4.45 21.40
N ARG A 75 8.75 -3.93 20.68
CA ARG A 75 10.11 -4.47 20.64
C ARG A 75 10.76 -4.43 22.03
N GLN A 76 10.60 -3.33 22.76
CA GLN A 76 11.14 -3.18 24.11
C GLN A 76 10.42 -4.07 25.12
N ALA A 77 9.10 -4.24 24.99
CA ALA A 77 8.30 -5.05 25.91
C ALA A 77 8.42 -6.56 25.69
N HIS A 78 8.50 -7.00 24.43
CA HIS A 78 8.32 -8.40 24.04
C HIS A 78 9.45 -8.94 23.15
N GLY A 79 10.46 -8.13 22.86
CA GLY A 79 11.65 -8.53 22.10
C GLY A 79 11.45 -8.52 20.57
N LEU A 80 12.53 -8.94 19.89
CA LEU A 80 12.64 -8.81 18.42
C LEU A 80 11.66 -9.70 17.65
N LEU A 81 11.32 -10.89 18.18
CA LEU A 81 10.38 -11.79 17.51
C LEU A 81 8.96 -11.20 17.48
N ALA A 82 8.48 -10.66 18.61
CA ALA A 82 7.17 -10.03 18.68
C ALA A 82 7.08 -8.81 17.75
N TYR A 83 8.14 -8.00 17.71
CA TYR A 83 8.29 -6.90 16.75
C TYR A 83 8.20 -7.38 15.30
N ALA A 84 8.94 -8.42 14.92
CA ALA A 84 8.95 -8.95 13.56
C ALA A 84 7.57 -9.48 13.14
N VAL A 85 6.88 -10.21 14.03
CA VAL A 85 5.53 -10.72 13.79
C VAL A 85 4.52 -9.58 13.63
N ALA A 86 4.57 -8.58 14.51
CA ALA A 86 3.68 -7.42 14.45
C ALA A 86 3.93 -6.59 13.18
N MET A 87 5.19 -6.35 12.81
CA MET A 87 5.56 -5.67 11.56
C MET A 87 5.08 -6.44 10.34
N PHE A 88 5.25 -7.78 10.32
CA PHE A 88 4.77 -8.62 9.23
C PHE A 88 3.24 -8.51 9.06
N ALA A 89 2.50 -8.58 10.17
CA ALA A 89 1.05 -8.43 10.16
C ALA A 89 0.61 -7.04 9.68
N LEU A 90 1.28 -5.97 10.11
CA LEU A 90 1.02 -4.62 9.62
C LEU A 90 1.34 -4.45 8.14
N SER A 91 2.43 -5.04 7.65
CA SER A 91 2.78 -4.99 6.24
C SER A 91 1.72 -5.66 5.37
N ILE A 92 1.18 -6.80 5.81
CA ILE A 92 0.03 -7.44 5.15
C ILE A 92 -1.19 -6.52 5.20
N LEU A 93 -1.51 -5.97 6.38
CA LEU A 93 -2.64 -5.06 6.56
C LEU A 93 -2.56 -3.87 5.60
N TYR A 94 -1.43 -3.18 5.52
CA TYR A 94 -1.22 -2.05 4.61
C TYR A 94 -1.42 -2.45 3.15
N THR A 95 -0.82 -3.58 2.74
CA THR A 95 -0.92 -4.07 1.37
C THR A 95 -2.37 -4.41 0.98
N LEU A 96 -3.18 -4.90 1.92
CA LEU A 96 -4.58 -5.26 1.68
C LEU A 96 -5.55 -4.07 1.78
N THR A 97 -5.17 -2.99 2.46
CA THR A 97 -6.08 -1.89 2.78
C THR A 97 -5.80 -0.60 2.01
N PHE A 98 -4.55 -0.30 1.71
CA PHE A 98 -4.19 0.92 1.01
C PHE A 98 -4.60 0.80 -0.47
N ARG A 99 -5.32 1.80 -0.98
CA ARG A 99 -5.74 1.78 -2.38
C ARG A 99 -4.55 1.99 -3.32
N LYS A 100 -4.74 1.54 -4.56
CA LYS A 100 -3.77 1.77 -5.64
C LYS A 100 -3.50 3.27 -5.80
N GLY A 101 -2.21 3.63 -5.78
CA GLY A 101 -1.75 5.02 -5.85
C GLY A 101 -1.57 5.70 -4.49
N VAL A 102 -1.86 5.00 -3.39
CA VAL A 102 -1.51 5.44 -2.03
C VAL A 102 -0.26 4.70 -1.59
N HIS A 103 0.76 5.44 -1.14
CA HIS A 103 2.11 4.89 -0.97
C HIS A 103 2.60 4.85 0.48
N ALA A 104 2.20 5.82 1.30
CA ALA A 104 2.63 5.99 2.69
C ALA A 104 4.16 6.00 2.91
N ASN A 105 4.92 6.20 1.83
CA ASN A 105 6.37 6.14 1.83
C ASN A 105 6.93 6.96 0.64
N PRO A 106 7.73 8.00 0.90
CA PRO A 106 8.42 8.78 -0.13
C PRO A 106 9.21 7.96 -1.16
N VAL A 107 9.89 6.91 -0.71
CA VAL A 107 10.67 6.00 -1.57
C VAL A 107 9.75 5.26 -2.55
N SER A 108 8.56 4.85 -2.10
CA SER A 108 7.59 4.17 -2.96
C SER A 108 7.07 5.11 -4.05
N THR A 109 6.77 6.36 -3.70
CA THR A 109 6.33 7.39 -4.65
C THR A 109 7.42 7.70 -5.68
N ILE A 110 8.66 7.88 -5.23
CA ILE A 110 9.81 8.18 -6.12
C ILE A 110 10.10 7.04 -7.07
N HIS A 111 10.09 5.79 -6.60
CA HIS A 111 10.24 4.62 -7.48
C HIS A 111 9.16 4.67 -8.57
N LEU A 112 7.87 4.77 -8.22
CA LEU A 112 6.79 4.71 -9.21
C LEU A 112 6.88 5.85 -10.23
N PHE A 113 7.19 7.07 -9.76
CA PHE A 113 7.40 8.23 -10.61
C PHE A 113 8.55 7.99 -11.60
N SER A 114 9.66 7.42 -11.12
CA SER A 114 10.86 7.16 -11.91
C SER A 114 10.68 6.06 -12.95
N THR A 115 9.71 5.15 -12.79
CA THR A 115 9.44 4.08 -13.76
C THR A 115 8.70 4.55 -15.01
N HIS A 116 7.97 5.67 -14.96
CA HIS A 116 7.02 6.03 -16.00
C HIS A 116 7.41 7.28 -16.83
N ASP A 117 8.63 7.83 -16.69
CA ASP A 117 9.11 9.04 -17.39
C ASP A 117 8.10 10.21 -17.39
N ARG A 118 7.45 10.46 -16.25
CA ARG A 118 6.34 11.43 -16.13
C ARG A 118 6.81 12.81 -15.67
N PHE A 119 7.70 13.45 -16.42
CA PHE A 119 8.16 14.82 -16.11
C PHE A 119 7.01 15.84 -15.99
N SER A 120 5.88 15.62 -16.69
CA SER A 120 4.68 16.45 -16.56
C SER A 120 3.96 16.35 -15.21
N GLU A 121 4.35 15.40 -14.35
CA GLU A 121 3.70 15.10 -13.07
C GLU A 121 4.60 15.39 -11.86
N VAL A 122 5.68 16.15 -12.02
CA VAL A 122 6.56 16.56 -10.90
C VAL A 122 5.75 17.28 -9.81
N ALA A 123 4.73 18.05 -10.17
CA ALA A 123 3.85 18.69 -9.21
C ALA A 123 3.12 17.67 -8.32
N GLU A 124 2.60 16.59 -8.90
CA GLU A 124 1.92 15.51 -8.15
C GLU A 124 2.91 14.79 -7.22
N LEU A 125 4.13 14.51 -7.70
CA LEU A 125 5.20 13.97 -6.86
C LEU A 125 5.47 14.86 -5.65
N VAL A 126 5.69 16.17 -5.86
CA VAL A 126 5.95 17.13 -4.79
C VAL A 126 4.81 17.17 -3.79
N VAL A 127 3.55 17.13 -4.25
CA VAL A 127 2.39 17.11 -3.36
C VAL A 127 2.36 15.83 -2.53
N HIS A 128 2.56 14.64 -3.12
CA HIS A 128 2.63 13.38 -2.36
C HIS A 128 3.73 13.41 -1.30
N LEU A 129 4.94 13.84 -1.67
CA LEU A 129 6.06 13.94 -0.73
C LEU A 129 5.77 14.93 0.40
N SER A 130 5.15 16.06 0.09
CA SER A 130 4.77 17.08 1.08
C SER A 130 3.71 16.55 2.04
N VAL A 131 2.70 15.86 1.53
CA VAL A 131 1.63 15.25 2.34
C VAL A 131 2.19 14.16 3.25
N GLN A 132 3.05 13.28 2.74
CA GLN A 132 3.69 12.23 3.51
C GLN A 132 4.61 12.79 4.61
N THR A 133 5.33 13.88 4.31
CA THR A 133 6.18 14.58 5.28
C THR A 133 5.34 15.25 6.36
N PHE A 134 4.25 15.92 5.96
CA PHE A 134 3.34 16.57 6.90
C PHE A 134 2.66 15.54 7.83
N ALA A 135 2.20 14.42 7.28
CA ALA A 135 1.61 13.33 8.06
C ALA A 135 2.58 12.76 9.11
N ALA A 136 3.86 12.61 8.76
CA ALA A 136 4.91 12.17 9.67
C ALA A 136 5.08 13.13 10.88
N VAL A 137 5.16 14.44 10.61
CA VAL A 137 5.26 15.45 11.68
C VAL A 137 4.01 15.45 12.57
N VAL A 138 2.82 15.34 11.99
CA VAL A 138 1.57 15.26 12.75
C VAL A 138 1.52 13.97 13.59
N ALA A 139 1.98 12.84 13.05
CA ALA A 139 2.05 11.56 13.75
C ALA A 139 2.97 11.63 14.97
N GLU A 140 4.14 12.26 14.86
CA GLU A 140 5.06 12.48 15.99
C GLU A 140 4.34 13.20 17.15
N LYS A 141 3.68 14.33 16.86
CA LYS A 141 2.98 15.11 17.88
C LYS A 141 1.79 14.37 18.47
N TYR A 142 1.05 13.64 17.64
CA TYR A 142 -0.05 12.81 18.09
C TYR A 142 0.43 11.72 19.05
N VAL A 143 1.50 10.99 18.73
CA VAL A 143 2.02 9.92 19.60
C VAL A 143 2.49 10.49 20.93
N HIS A 144 3.22 11.61 20.92
CA HIS A 144 3.65 12.26 22.17
C HIS A 144 2.48 12.76 23.01
N MET A 145 1.49 13.39 22.38
CA MET A 145 0.27 13.82 23.07
C MET A 145 -0.45 12.63 23.68
N LEU A 146 -0.65 11.57 22.89
CA LEU A 146 -1.29 10.35 23.33
C LEU A 146 -0.54 9.78 24.53
N TRP A 147 0.76 9.51 24.40
CA TRP A 147 1.67 8.97 25.42
C TRP A 147 1.62 9.78 26.72
N SER A 148 1.62 11.11 26.63
CA SER A 148 1.49 12.01 27.79
C SER A 148 0.12 11.93 28.47
N ALA A 149 -0.97 11.79 27.70
CA ALA A 149 -2.34 11.79 28.20
C ALA A 149 -2.79 10.45 28.81
N ARG A 150 -1.98 9.39 28.70
CA ARG A 150 -2.25 8.04 29.26
C ARG A 150 -3.57 7.40 28.77
N ILE A 151 -4.07 7.80 27.60
CA ILE A 151 -5.36 7.35 27.04
C ILE A 151 -5.29 5.87 26.61
N PHE A 152 -4.23 5.49 25.89
CA PHE A 152 -4.04 4.13 25.40
C PHE A 152 -2.63 3.60 25.67
N ASN A 153 -1.92 4.07 26.71
CA ASN A 153 -0.46 3.85 26.75
C ASN A 153 -0.04 2.90 27.84
N SER A 154 0.97 2.11 27.51
CA SER A 154 1.71 1.36 28.49
C SER A 154 2.58 2.26 29.36
N GLY A 155 2.84 1.83 30.59
CA GLY A 155 3.86 2.48 31.43
C GLY A 155 5.21 2.56 30.72
N LEU A 156 5.50 1.60 29.83
CA LEU A 156 6.71 1.60 29.01
C LEU A 156 6.74 2.74 27.99
N ALA A 157 5.62 3.07 27.33
CA ALA A 157 5.55 4.22 26.42
C ALA A 157 5.82 5.55 27.14
N VAL A 158 5.32 5.69 28.38
CA VAL A 158 5.60 6.87 29.22
C VAL A 158 7.09 6.94 29.60
N ILE A 159 7.68 5.81 29.98
CA ILE A 159 9.12 5.73 30.27
C ILE A 159 9.94 6.09 29.02
N HIS A 160 9.58 5.53 27.87
CA HIS A 160 10.26 5.77 26.60
C HIS A 160 10.24 7.27 26.23
N MET A 161 9.10 7.94 26.38
CA MET A 161 8.96 9.38 26.17
C MET A 161 9.80 10.21 27.17
N GLY A 162 9.93 9.73 28.41
CA GLY A 162 10.72 10.38 29.46
C GLY A 162 12.24 10.19 29.34
N THR A 163 12.69 9.26 28.49
CA THR A 163 14.12 9.03 28.24
C THR A 163 14.63 9.89 27.08
N PRO A 164 15.83 10.50 27.17
CA PRO A 164 16.41 11.23 26.05
C PRO A 164 16.52 10.34 24.80
N CYS A 165 15.94 10.79 23.68
CA CYS A 165 15.99 10.01 22.45
C CYS A 165 17.45 9.91 21.95
N LYS A 166 17.88 8.68 21.67
CA LYS A 166 19.17 8.39 21.06
C LYS A 166 18.94 7.79 19.68
N SER A 167 19.60 8.35 18.68
CA SER A 167 19.51 7.88 17.31
C SER A 167 19.92 6.42 17.17
N ASP A 168 19.25 5.70 16.29
CA ASP A 168 19.55 4.34 15.87
C ASP A 168 20.72 4.24 14.89
N LEU A 169 21.28 5.37 14.43
CA LEU A 169 22.52 5.38 13.68
C LEU A 169 23.69 5.00 14.61
N LYS A 170 24.12 3.74 14.54
CA LYS A 170 25.23 3.17 15.36
C LYS A 170 26.54 3.06 14.59
N VAL A 171 26.55 3.43 13.31
CA VAL A 171 27.69 3.34 12.40
C VAL A 171 28.01 4.72 11.80
N PRO A 172 29.21 4.93 11.25
CA PRO A 172 29.51 6.18 10.54
C PRO A 172 28.49 6.46 9.43
N ALA A 173 28.16 7.73 9.21
CA ALA A 173 27.14 8.14 8.25
C ALA A 173 27.34 7.52 6.86
N THR A 174 28.58 7.43 6.36
CA THR A 174 28.89 6.78 5.07
C THR A 174 28.42 5.32 5.02
N VAL A 175 28.62 4.56 6.11
CA VAL A 175 28.16 3.17 6.21
C VAL A 175 26.64 3.13 6.34
N GLY A 176 26.05 4.04 7.12
CA GLY A 176 24.60 4.16 7.26
C GLY A 176 23.89 4.41 5.93
N ILE A 177 24.43 5.31 5.09
CA ILE A 177 23.92 5.58 3.74
C ILE A 177 23.90 4.30 2.91
N LEU A 178 24.98 3.52 2.93
CA LEU A 178 25.08 2.27 2.18
C LEU A 178 24.06 1.24 2.67
N ILE A 179 23.84 1.14 3.98
CA ILE A 179 22.89 0.19 4.58
C ILE A 179 21.46 0.53 4.22
N GLU A 180 21.03 1.77 4.45
CA GLU A 180 19.67 2.23 4.11
C GLU A 180 19.43 2.18 2.59
N CYS A 181 20.42 2.54 1.78
CA CYS A 181 20.36 2.41 0.32
C CYS A 181 20.22 0.94 -0.11
N ALA A 182 21.05 0.03 0.42
CA ALA A 182 21.01 -1.39 0.05
C ALA A 182 19.70 -2.07 0.50
N ALA A 183 19.26 -1.83 1.73
CA ALA A 183 17.99 -2.35 2.24
C ALA A 183 16.82 -1.87 1.40
N THR A 184 16.79 -0.55 1.10
CA THR A 184 15.78 0.04 0.23
C THR A 184 15.83 -0.56 -1.18
N PHE A 185 17.01 -0.70 -1.77
CA PHE A 185 17.18 -1.22 -3.13
C PHE A 185 16.67 -2.66 -3.24
N VAL A 186 17.08 -3.54 -2.32
CA VAL A 186 16.65 -4.94 -2.29
C VAL A 186 15.14 -5.03 -2.11
N PHE A 187 14.59 -4.33 -1.13
CA PHE A 187 13.15 -4.32 -0.87
C PHE A 187 12.37 -3.81 -2.09
N ARG A 188 12.75 -2.66 -2.66
CA ARG A 188 12.07 -2.06 -3.82
C ARG A 188 12.21 -2.92 -5.07
N LEU A 189 13.36 -3.56 -5.30
CA LEU A 189 13.57 -4.45 -6.45
C LEU A 189 12.67 -5.70 -6.35
N LEU A 190 12.53 -6.28 -5.16
CA LEU A 190 11.65 -7.42 -4.94
C LEU A 190 10.17 -7.07 -5.16
N ASN A 191 9.77 -5.85 -4.79
CA ASN A 191 8.42 -5.30 -5.01
C ASN A 191 8.21 -4.78 -6.45
N HIS A 192 9.27 -4.62 -7.24
CA HIS A 192 9.18 -4.26 -8.66
C HIS A 192 8.80 -5.45 -9.54
N ALA A 193 9.06 -6.66 -9.06
CA ALA A 193 8.78 -7.90 -9.78
C ALA A 193 7.29 -8.04 -10.13
N PRO A 194 6.92 -8.39 -11.38
CA PRO A 194 5.53 -8.66 -11.73
C PRO A 194 5.10 -9.97 -11.08
N ARG A 195 4.49 -9.85 -9.90
CA ARG A 195 3.81 -10.95 -9.21
C ARG A 195 2.36 -10.53 -8.99
N GLY A 196 1.53 -11.45 -8.53
CA GLY A 196 0.12 -11.18 -8.29
C GLY A 196 -0.42 -12.11 -7.21
N GLY A 197 -1.42 -11.63 -6.47
CA GLY A 197 -2.16 -12.40 -5.47
C GLY A 197 -1.46 -12.54 -4.12
N LEU A 198 -1.97 -13.45 -3.29
CA LEU A 198 -1.57 -13.55 -1.87
C LEU A 198 -0.08 -13.89 -1.67
N ALA A 199 0.51 -14.69 -2.57
CA ALA A 199 1.92 -15.04 -2.48
C ALA A 199 2.83 -13.81 -2.62
N GLU A 200 2.46 -12.85 -3.46
CA GLU A 200 3.18 -11.58 -3.56
C GLU A 200 3.07 -10.77 -2.28
N VAL A 201 1.87 -10.61 -1.74
CA VAL A 201 1.63 -9.88 -0.47
C VAL A 201 2.52 -10.43 0.65
N VAL A 202 2.57 -11.77 0.79
CA VAL A 202 3.39 -12.45 1.79
C VAL A 202 4.88 -12.24 1.53
N LEU A 203 5.35 -12.43 0.29
CA LEU A 203 6.76 -12.29 -0.05
C LEU A 203 7.25 -10.85 0.13
N CYS A 204 6.48 -9.86 -0.30
CA CYS A 204 6.82 -8.44 -0.13
C CYS A 204 6.86 -8.07 1.35
N SER A 205 5.88 -8.54 2.14
CA SER A 205 5.86 -8.30 3.58
C SER A 205 7.04 -8.95 4.29
N LEU A 206 7.37 -10.19 3.94
CA LEU A 206 8.52 -10.89 4.50
C LEU A 206 9.83 -10.21 4.11
N ALA A 207 9.98 -9.79 2.86
CA ALA A 207 11.16 -9.06 2.39
C ALA A 207 11.37 -7.76 3.17
N GLY A 208 10.29 -7.00 3.42
CA GLY A 208 10.34 -5.78 4.22
C GLY A 208 10.83 -6.05 5.65
N VAL A 209 10.26 -7.06 6.31
CA VAL A 209 10.69 -7.46 7.67
C VAL A 209 12.15 -7.91 7.69
N LEU A 210 12.57 -8.75 6.74
CA LEU A 210 13.96 -9.24 6.69
C LEU A 210 14.96 -8.10 6.43
N CYS A 211 14.65 -7.16 5.53
CA CYS A 211 15.49 -5.99 5.28
C CYS A 211 15.58 -5.10 6.52
N ASN A 212 14.46 -4.89 7.21
CA ASN A 212 14.42 -4.15 8.46
C ASN A 212 15.28 -4.83 9.54
N LEU A 213 15.04 -6.11 9.84
CA LEU A 213 15.78 -6.86 10.85
C LEU A 213 17.29 -6.86 10.58
N ALA A 214 17.71 -6.94 9.31
CA ALA A 214 19.11 -6.89 8.93
C ALA A 214 19.74 -5.50 9.16
N ALA A 215 18.96 -4.42 9.06
CA ALA A 215 19.44 -3.05 9.19
C ALA A 215 19.32 -2.46 10.62
N ILE A 216 18.46 -3.03 11.47
CA ILE A 216 18.28 -2.60 12.87
C ILE A 216 19.60 -2.36 13.63
N PRO A 217 20.59 -3.29 13.61
CA PRO A 217 21.80 -3.13 14.40
C PRO A 217 22.67 -1.92 14.02
N PHE A 218 22.41 -1.33 12.85
CA PHE A 218 23.27 -0.31 12.25
C PHE A 218 22.59 1.05 12.12
N THR A 219 21.35 1.07 11.60
CA THR A 219 20.62 2.31 11.28
C THR A 219 19.20 2.35 11.83
N GLY A 220 18.71 1.26 12.44
CA GLY A 220 17.30 1.07 12.77
C GLY A 220 16.45 0.52 11.62
N GLY A 221 16.96 0.55 10.38
CA GLY A 221 16.34 -0.07 9.22
C GLY A 221 15.03 0.60 8.80
N TYR A 222 15.06 1.90 8.53
CA TYR A 222 13.83 2.66 8.30
C TYR A 222 13.32 2.57 6.87
N PHE A 223 14.20 2.74 5.86
CA PHE A 223 13.92 2.73 4.41
C PHE A 223 12.62 3.44 3.95
N ASN A 224 12.13 4.34 4.81
CA ASN A 224 10.94 5.15 4.65
C ASN A 224 11.26 6.51 5.32
N PRO A 225 11.56 7.54 4.52
CA PRO A 225 11.88 8.87 5.01
C PRO A 225 10.82 9.46 5.96
N SER A 226 9.53 9.14 5.78
CA SER A 226 8.47 9.61 6.68
C SER A 226 8.56 8.98 8.07
N ILE A 227 8.87 7.69 8.17
CA ILE A 227 9.07 7.03 9.46
C ILE A 227 10.33 7.58 10.13
N ALA A 228 11.45 7.64 9.39
CA ALA A 228 12.71 8.15 9.94
C ALA A 228 12.59 9.60 10.42
N LEU A 229 11.86 10.46 9.70
CA LEU A 229 11.57 11.83 10.13
C LEU A 229 10.83 11.85 11.47
N THR A 230 9.85 10.97 11.63
CA THR A 230 9.04 10.87 12.85
C THR A 230 9.86 10.37 14.04
N THR A 231 10.79 9.44 13.82
CA THR A 231 11.45 8.71 14.92
C THR A 231 12.88 9.13 15.21
N GLN A 232 13.61 9.68 14.25
CA GLN A 232 15.06 9.91 14.36
C GLN A 232 15.46 11.38 14.29
N PHE A 233 14.73 12.23 13.56
CA PHE A 233 15.19 13.59 13.24
C PHE A 233 15.57 14.44 14.46
N ALA A 234 14.79 14.33 15.54
CA ALA A 234 14.98 15.07 16.79
C ALA A 234 15.89 14.36 17.82
N CYS A 235 16.41 13.18 17.50
CA CYS A 235 17.19 12.38 18.44
C CYS A 235 18.67 12.78 18.47
N HIS A 236 19.33 12.52 19.59
CA HIS A 236 20.75 12.81 19.77
C HIS A 236 21.62 11.68 19.21
N GLY A 237 22.86 11.99 18.83
CA GLY A 237 23.84 10.99 18.36
C GLY A 237 24.07 11.00 16.84
N HIS A 238 23.50 11.97 16.14
CA HIS A 238 23.86 12.31 14.76
C HIS A 238 23.71 13.82 14.53
N GLU A 239 24.40 14.35 13.53
CA GLU A 239 24.15 15.68 12.99
C GLU A 239 22.99 15.66 11.97
N HIS A 240 22.35 16.80 11.73
CA HIS A 240 21.20 16.86 10.81
C HIS A 240 21.58 16.50 9.36
N TRP A 241 22.82 16.74 8.93
CA TRP A 241 23.27 16.32 7.60
C TRP A 241 23.47 14.81 7.52
N GLU A 242 23.90 14.15 8.61
CA GLU A 242 24.02 12.70 8.68
C GLU A 242 22.64 12.06 8.55
N PHE A 243 21.65 12.59 9.27
CA PHE A 243 20.25 12.21 9.11
C PHE A 243 19.80 12.35 7.64
N ALA A 244 20.03 13.53 7.04
CA ALA A 244 19.59 13.80 5.67
C ALA A 244 20.23 12.83 4.66
N MET A 245 21.52 12.52 4.81
CA MET A 245 22.21 11.61 3.91
C MET A 245 21.77 10.15 4.11
N VAL A 246 21.70 9.69 5.36
CA VAL A 246 21.40 8.29 5.69
C VAL A 246 19.93 7.95 5.42
N TYR A 247 19.00 8.75 5.95
CA TYR A 247 17.58 8.41 5.97
C TYR A 247 16.75 9.03 4.85
N LEU A 248 17.28 10.05 4.16
CA LEU A 248 16.62 10.64 2.99
C LEU A 248 17.36 10.26 1.71
N ALA A 249 18.62 10.69 1.54
CA ALA A 249 19.33 10.55 0.27
C ALA A 249 19.58 9.08 -0.12
N GLY A 250 20.07 8.25 0.80
CA GLY A 250 20.33 6.82 0.54
C GLY A 250 19.10 6.07 -0.01
N PRO A 251 17.97 6.05 0.72
CA PRO A 251 16.73 5.44 0.24
C PRO A 251 16.19 6.03 -1.07
N VAL A 252 16.29 7.36 -1.25
CA VAL A 252 15.85 8.04 -2.48
C VAL A 252 16.67 7.59 -3.69
N ILE A 253 17.99 7.51 -3.56
CA ILE A 253 18.89 7.02 -4.63
C ILE A 253 18.51 5.59 -5.01
N ALA A 254 18.32 4.72 -4.03
CA ALA A 254 17.90 3.35 -4.26
C ALA A 254 16.55 3.26 -4.99
N ALA A 255 15.54 4.05 -4.57
CA ALA A 255 14.24 4.13 -5.20
C ALA A 255 14.32 4.51 -6.68
N TYR A 256 15.11 5.55 -6.97
CA TYR A 256 15.32 6.06 -8.32
C TYR A 256 16.01 5.00 -9.19
N LEU A 257 17.09 4.37 -8.70
CA LEU A 257 17.82 3.33 -9.43
C LEU A 257 16.93 2.12 -9.75
N VAL A 258 16.11 1.66 -8.80
CA VAL A 258 15.15 0.59 -9.07
C VAL A 258 14.08 1.04 -10.06
N GLY A 259 13.58 2.27 -9.95
CA GLY A 259 12.58 2.80 -10.88
C GLY A 259 13.09 2.84 -12.33
N GLN A 260 14.35 3.24 -12.53
CA GLN A 260 14.98 3.37 -13.86
C GLN A 260 15.47 2.03 -14.44
N TYR A 261 15.99 1.14 -13.61
CA TYR A 261 16.70 -0.06 -14.06
C TYR A 261 16.05 -1.38 -13.64
N GLY A 262 14.99 -1.35 -12.83
CA GLY A 262 14.31 -2.53 -12.26
C GLY A 262 13.93 -3.56 -13.32
N ASP A 263 13.24 -3.14 -14.38
CA ASP A 263 12.84 -4.00 -15.50
C ASP A 263 14.03 -4.66 -16.19
N ARG A 264 15.15 -3.94 -16.32
CA ARG A 264 16.37 -4.48 -16.92
C ARG A 264 17.02 -5.51 -15.99
N ILE A 265 17.11 -5.21 -14.71
CA ILE A 265 17.67 -6.10 -13.69
C ILE A 265 16.84 -7.39 -13.65
N TRP A 266 15.52 -7.30 -13.65
CA TRP A 266 14.65 -8.47 -13.61
C TRP A 266 14.72 -9.32 -14.88
N ARG A 267 14.87 -8.70 -16.06
CA ARG A 267 15.15 -9.43 -17.30
C ARG A 267 16.47 -10.20 -17.25
N LEU A 268 17.50 -9.67 -16.59
CA LEU A 268 18.79 -10.35 -16.42
C LEU A 268 18.71 -11.49 -15.40
N LEU A 269 17.86 -11.36 -14.39
CA LEU A 269 17.70 -12.37 -13.33
C LEU A 269 16.70 -13.48 -13.70
N GLN A 270 15.91 -13.31 -14.75
CA GLN A 270 15.07 -14.40 -15.25
C GLN A 270 15.96 -15.50 -15.86
N PRO A 271 15.85 -16.75 -15.37
CA PRO A 271 16.49 -17.88 -16.04
C PRO A 271 16.01 -17.91 -17.50
N TYR A 272 16.93 -18.14 -18.44
CA TYR A 272 16.65 -18.20 -19.88
C TYR A 272 15.45 -19.12 -20.14
N ARG A 273 14.25 -18.54 -20.26
CA ARG A 273 13.05 -19.30 -20.55
C ARG A 273 13.14 -19.62 -22.02
N HIS A 274 13.52 -20.87 -22.35
CA HIS A 274 13.52 -21.37 -23.71
C HIS A 274 12.24 -20.89 -24.40
N ARG A 275 12.38 -20.00 -25.39
CA ARG A 275 11.29 -19.77 -26.33
C ARG A 275 10.98 -21.13 -26.94
N PRO A 276 9.74 -21.64 -26.87
CA PRO A 276 9.38 -22.75 -27.75
C PRO A 276 9.68 -22.28 -29.17
N LEU A 277 10.52 -23.04 -29.87
CA LEU A 277 10.76 -22.85 -31.30
C LEU A 277 9.38 -22.76 -31.96
N ARG A 278 9.03 -21.58 -32.47
CA ARG A 278 7.93 -21.50 -33.44
C ARG A 278 8.37 -22.39 -34.59
N HIS A 279 7.73 -23.55 -34.73
CA HIS A 279 7.81 -24.30 -35.97
C HIS A 279 7.50 -23.32 -37.11
N PRO A 280 8.37 -23.23 -38.14
CA PRO A 280 8.04 -22.44 -39.31
C PRO A 280 6.73 -22.99 -39.88
N ALA A 281 5.77 -22.08 -40.04
CA ALA A 281 4.52 -22.37 -40.72
C ALA A 281 4.84 -23.04 -42.04
N SER A 282 4.21 -24.19 -42.28
CA SER A 282 4.28 -24.91 -43.54
C SER A 282 3.96 -23.95 -44.69
N ILE A 283 4.89 -23.93 -45.62
CA ILE A 283 4.95 -23.24 -46.91
C ILE A 283 3.59 -23.29 -47.64
N HIS A 284 3.23 -22.12 -48.19
CA HIS A 284 2.14 -21.92 -49.14
C HIS A 284 2.02 -23.06 -50.17
N ARG A 285 0.85 -23.69 -50.23
CA ARG A 285 0.39 -24.38 -51.45
C ARG A 285 -0.32 -23.34 -52.30
N ILE A 286 0.35 -22.91 -53.36
CA ILE A 286 -0.25 -22.17 -54.48
C ILE A 286 -1.18 -23.16 -55.18
N ASP A 287 -2.48 -22.88 -55.18
CA ASP A 287 -3.42 -23.60 -56.05
C ASP A 287 -3.69 -22.75 -57.28
N SER A 288 -3.49 -23.39 -58.44
CA SER A 288 -3.52 -22.77 -59.76
C SER A 288 -4.74 -23.31 -60.49
N SER A 289 -5.87 -22.60 -60.45
CA SER A 289 -6.97 -22.80 -61.42
C SER A 289 -8.10 -21.79 -61.19
N HIS A 290 -8.17 -20.75 -62.02
CA HIS A 290 -9.27 -20.56 -62.96
C HIS A 290 -9.13 -19.24 -63.72
N VAL A 291 -9.25 -19.37 -65.03
CA VAL A 291 -9.24 -18.35 -66.09
C VAL A 291 -10.66 -17.80 -66.29
N GLN A 292 -10.85 -16.47 -66.32
CA GLN A 292 -11.42 -15.69 -67.45
C GLN A 292 -11.71 -14.19 -67.11
N HIS A 293 -11.38 -13.34 -68.09
CA HIS A 293 -11.55 -11.88 -68.25
C HIS A 293 -13.03 -11.44 -68.50
N PRO A 294 -13.32 -10.17 -68.89
CA PRO A 294 -13.13 -8.88 -68.20
C PRO A 294 -14.46 -8.09 -68.14
N ASP A 295 -14.58 -7.02 -67.35
CA ASP A 295 -15.27 -5.79 -67.78
C ASP A 295 -15.21 -4.66 -66.74
N GLY A 296 -15.32 -3.44 -67.26
CA GLY A 296 -14.95 -2.18 -66.62
C GLY A 296 -15.85 -1.68 -65.49
N GLY A 297 -15.39 -0.62 -64.84
CA GLY A 297 -16.18 0.11 -63.86
C GLY A 297 -15.34 0.98 -62.95
N HIS A 298 -15.20 2.25 -63.31
CA HIS A 298 -14.78 3.33 -62.42
C HIS A 298 -15.53 3.29 -61.08
N ARG A 299 -14.80 3.42 -59.96
CA ARG A 299 -15.32 4.12 -58.77
C ARG A 299 -14.22 4.58 -57.82
N HIS A 300 -14.34 5.85 -57.44
CA HIS A 300 -13.68 6.56 -56.35
C HIS A 300 -13.64 5.75 -55.05
N VAL A 301 -12.51 5.80 -54.34
CA VAL A 301 -12.42 5.38 -52.92
C VAL A 301 -11.91 6.58 -52.11
N ASP A 302 -12.82 7.16 -51.33
CA ASP A 302 -12.50 8.13 -50.28
C ASP A 302 -11.75 7.46 -49.13
N GLY A 303 -10.68 8.11 -48.69
CA GLY A 303 -9.86 7.69 -47.56
C GLY A 303 -10.52 8.05 -46.23
N HIS A 304 -10.98 7.04 -45.50
CA HIS A 304 -11.25 7.15 -44.07
C HIS A 304 -10.20 6.38 -43.27
N HIS A 305 -9.30 7.11 -42.61
CA HIS A 305 -8.38 6.59 -41.60
C HIS A 305 -9.14 6.12 -40.36
N HIS A 306 -9.32 4.81 -40.21
CA HIS A 306 -9.68 4.20 -38.93
C HIS A 306 -8.43 3.92 -38.10
N PHE A 307 -8.29 4.68 -37.01
CA PHE A 307 -7.30 4.49 -35.96
C PHE A 307 -7.66 3.23 -35.14
N LEU A 308 -6.95 2.13 -35.36
CA LEU A 308 -7.09 0.90 -34.57
C LEU A 308 -6.40 1.07 -33.21
N ARG A 309 -7.20 1.22 -32.14
CA ARG A 309 -6.74 1.00 -30.75
C ARG A 309 -6.47 -0.50 -30.54
N PRO A 310 -5.36 -0.92 -29.90
CA PRO A 310 -5.18 -2.31 -29.53
C PRO A 310 -6.11 -2.70 -28.38
N ARG A 311 -7.01 -3.65 -28.64
CA ARG A 311 -7.77 -4.40 -27.62
C ARG A 311 -6.84 -5.43 -26.99
N SER A 312 -6.22 -5.11 -25.86
CA SER A 312 -5.58 -6.11 -24.98
C SER A 312 -5.47 -5.60 -23.54
N SER A 313 -6.60 -5.40 -22.87
CA SER A 313 -6.61 -5.09 -21.42
C SER A 313 -7.82 -5.67 -20.66
N LEU A 314 -8.73 -6.39 -21.32
CA LEU A 314 -9.98 -6.85 -20.70
C LEU A 314 -9.89 -8.20 -19.96
N LEU A 315 -8.83 -9.00 -20.15
CA LEU A 315 -8.67 -10.29 -19.49
C LEU A 315 -7.88 -10.23 -18.16
N PHE A 316 -7.06 -9.20 -17.95
CA PHE A 316 -6.34 -9.01 -16.68
C PHE A 316 -7.23 -8.38 -15.58
N TRP A 317 -8.31 -7.69 -15.97
CA TRP A 317 -9.21 -7.00 -15.04
C TRP A 317 -10.09 -7.90 -14.17
N LYS A 318 -10.31 -9.17 -14.56
CA LYS A 318 -11.27 -10.05 -13.87
C LYS A 318 -10.69 -10.88 -12.73
N LEU A 319 -9.36 -11.02 -12.63
CA LEU A 319 -8.74 -11.83 -11.56
C LEU A 319 -8.34 -11.00 -10.33
N GLU A 320 -8.02 -9.71 -10.48
CA GLU A 320 -7.61 -8.85 -9.35
C GLU A 320 -8.79 -8.43 -8.46
N THR A 321 -10.00 -8.30 -9.00
CA THR A 321 -11.19 -7.99 -8.19
C THR A 321 -11.58 -9.15 -7.26
N GLY A 322 -11.27 -10.39 -7.63
CA GLY A 322 -11.69 -11.57 -6.88
C GLY A 322 -11.11 -11.69 -5.47
N VAL A 323 -9.87 -11.26 -5.24
CA VAL A 323 -9.22 -11.37 -3.92
C VAL A 323 -9.65 -10.23 -3.00
N ALA A 324 -9.74 -9.00 -3.53
CA ALA A 324 -10.25 -7.86 -2.78
C ALA A 324 -11.75 -8.01 -2.46
N ASP A 325 -12.53 -8.60 -3.36
CA ASP A 325 -13.95 -8.87 -3.14
C ASP A 325 -14.19 -10.07 -2.20
N PHE A 326 -13.31 -11.09 -2.22
CA PHE A 326 -13.37 -12.22 -1.28
C PHE A 326 -13.22 -11.78 0.18
N PHE A 327 -12.31 -10.85 0.48
CA PHE A 327 -12.15 -10.30 1.83
C PHE A 327 -13.23 -9.27 2.19
N ARG A 328 -13.74 -8.48 1.23
CA ARG A 328 -14.93 -7.64 1.48
C ARG A 328 -16.16 -8.48 1.82
N ALA A 329 -16.30 -9.66 1.23
CA ALA A 329 -17.42 -10.57 1.48
C ALA A 329 -17.32 -11.33 2.82
N GLN A 330 -16.11 -11.65 3.30
CA GLN A 330 -15.95 -12.37 4.58
C GLN A 330 -16.01 -11.49 5.83
N ILE A 331 -15.65 -10.21 5.75
CA ILE A 331 -15.67 -9.29 6.91
C ILE A 331 -17.06 -8.67 7.14
N TRP A 332 -17.96 -8.75 6.14
CA TRP A 332 -19.33 -8.24 6.24
C TRP A 332 -20.35 -9.38 6.10
N GLY A 333 -20.42 -10.24 7.11
CA GLY A 333 -21.60 -11.04 7.34
C GLY A 333 -22.69 -10.19 8.01
N PHE A 334 -23.55 -9.54 7.23
CA PHE A 334 -25.00 -9.36 7.44
C PHE A 334 -25.58 -8.45 6.35
N GLY A 335 -26.76 -8.82 5.86
CA GLY A 335 -27.25 -8.48 4.53
C GLY A 335 -27.82 -7.08 4.33
N CYS A 336 -27.92 -6.70 3.05
CA CYS A 336 -29.12 -6.06 2.53
C CYS A 336 -29.31 -6.29 1.01
N GLY A 337 -30.30 -7.14 0.69
CA GLY A 337 -31.42 -6.77 -0.19
C GLY A 337 -31.20 -6.48 -1.68
N LYS A 338 -31.57 -7.47 -2.51
CA LYS A 338 -32.26 -7.38 -3.82
C LYS A 338 -31.58 -6.57 -4.95
N ARG A 339 -30.88 -7.29 -5.83
CA ARG A 339 -30.70 -6.88 -7.24
C ARG A 339 -32.04 -7.01 -7.99
N ARG A 340 -32.61 -5.90 -8.48
CA ARG A 340 -33.56 -5.91 -9.60
C ARG A 340 -32.78 -6.14 -10.89
N LYS A 341 -33.28 -7.04 -11.74
CA LYS A 341 -32.78 -7.28 -13.11
C LYS A 341 -33.04 -6.03 -13.98
N PRO A 342 -32.15 -5.67 -14.91
CA PRO A 342 -32.49 -4.78 -16.00
C PRO A 342 -33.24 -5.56 -17.09
N GLU A 343 -34.46 -5.14 -17.40
CA GLU A 343 -35.18 -5.55 -18.61
C GLU A 343 -34.53 -4.90 -19.83
N ALA A 344 -34.33 -5.73 -20.86
CA ALA A 344 -33.83 -5.32 -22.16
C ALA A 344 -34.95 -4.66 -22.97
N VAL A 345 -34.71 -3.44 -23.44
CA VAL A 345 -35.55 -2.77 -24.44
C VAL A 345 -34.87 -2.89 -25.80
N ASN A 346 -35.37 -3.82 -26.62
CA ASN A 346 -35.41 -3.73 -28.09
C ASN A 346 -36.92 -3.68 -28.39
N GLY A 347 -37.52 -2.79 -29.17
CA GLY A 347 -37.10 -2.18 -30.42
C GLY A 347 -38.13 -2.53 -31.50
N PHE A 348 -39.08 -1.60 -31.73
CA PHE A 348 -39.90 -1.37 -32.94
C PHE A 348 -40.96 -2.40 -33.45
N GLY A 349 -42.14 -1.84 -33.80
CA GLY A 349 -43.20 -2.45 -34.61
C GLY A 349 -44.59 -1.91 -34.22
N VAL A 350 -44.99 -0.70 -34.63
CA VAL A 350 -45.85 -0.37 -35.80
C VAL A 350 -47.30 -0.89 -35.70
N SER A 351 -48.19 0.10 -35.55
CA SER A 351 -49.55 0.26 -36.14
C SER A 351 -50.80 -0.36 -35.49
N SER A 352 -51.82 0.51 -35.48
CA SER A 352 -53.29 0.30 -35.57
C SER A 352 -54.04 0.36 -34.22
N VAL A 353 -54.83 1.42 -33.95
CA VAL A 353 -56.31 1.55 -34.17
C VAL A 353 -57.07 0.67 -33.14
N GLU A 354 -57.94 1.11 -32.24
CA GLU A 354 -59.20 1.90 -32.27
C GLU A 354 -59.55 2.21 -30.79
N ALA A 355 -59.98 3.42 -30.41
CA ALA A 355 -61.39 3.80 -30.09
C ALA A 355 -62.16 2.81 -29.19
N ASP A 356 -62.20 3.05 -27.88
CA ASP A 356 -63.38 3.55 -27.12
C ASP A 356 -63.05 3.73 -25.63
#